data_AF-A0A507B5M1-F1
#
_entry.id   AF-A0A507B5M1-F1
#
_cell.length_a   1.000
_cell.length_b   1.000
_cell.length_c   1.000
_cell.angle_alpha   90.00
_cell.angle_beta   90.00
_cell.angle_gamma   90.00
#
_symmetry.space_group_name_H-M   'P 1'
#
loop_
_entity.id
_entity.type
_entity.pdbx_description
1 polymer ?
#
loop_
_entity_poly.entity_id
_entity_poly.type
_entity_poly.pdbx_seq_one_letter_code
_entity_poly.pdbx_strand_id
1 'polypeptide(L)'
;MVSLKQTVSTSLLLAELASGYSTGWSQYLLGLDNLPGFRTFSHGTLTAHRKCPQLRPLDPSDDGLLSSDDIFSGKDALEKLVENHRPLVEIDSICYDDLGDFDTDERWKPFNNISKVLEDHYPNLYENAKVELVNTYGLVYTIQGSDENLAPILLTAHQDVVPVEEETLDQWDYPPFSAHYDSESGYLYGRGASDDKSGITALMSAMEALLEQEDYEPRRTVVLAFGFDEECGGARGAGEIAKVLGDRYGEGGIAVILDEGGAGLQTLGDTVYALPAVYEKGYLDVWFDLDVVGGHSSTPTPHTAIGMMSEVVVALEAHPFEPEIAKGGPVHEALVCLAEHSPDAFPELTRYVRRGDLKGAAAALAAVSRDTQYFIQTSQAATVVAGGQKINALPEFVTLGVNHRYAPQDSVGSIQHRIAHLVGRVAEKYDLEVRAFEGDEDYDEYLAAHGLAPVAAAAAAAKKKKKDAQHGLWEPVYNGTLNIEVRRKSYVTPQSPTKGAVWDVFAGTVRHSFADLARHVVVAPGAMTGNTDTRHYLDLSKNIYRWSPGSLKSFSNIHTFNERLLMSEHVNMAKFYYDFIRNFDQADL
;
A
#
# COMPACT_ATOMS: atom_id res chain seq x y z
N MET A 1 -15.00 18.60 -34.29
CA MET A 1 -14.66 17.20 -33.93
C MET A 1 -13.22 17.13 -33.45
N VAL A 2 -12.91 17.89 -32.40
CA VAL A 2 -11.70 17.82 -31.58
C VAL A 2 -12.20 17.48 -30.19
N SER A 3 -11.47 16.68 -29.42
CA SER A 3 -11.81 16.19 -28.06
C SER A 3 -12.57 14.87 -27.99
N LEU A 4 -11.83 13.77 -28.07
CA LEU A 4 -12.21 12.47 -27.51
C LEU A 4 -10.95 11.61 -27.23
N LYS A 5 -9.86 11.83 -27.98
CA LYS A 5 -8.57 11.16 -27.75
C LYS A 5 -7.75 11.71 -26.58
N GLN A 6 -7.91 12.99 -26.22
CA GLN A 6 -7.15 13.62 -25.13
C GLN A 6 -7.69 13.25 -23.75
N THR A 7 -9.02 13.08 -23.64
CA THR A 7 -9.74 12.76 -22.39
C THR A 7 -9.42 11.35 -21.88
N VAL A 8 -9.24 10.37 -22.76
CA VAL A 8 -8.95 8.97 -22.37
C VAL A 8 -7.53 8.84 -21.79
N SER A 9 -6.56 9.57 -22.33
CA SER A 9 -5.18 9.57 -21.81
C SER A 9 -5.03 10.33 -20.49
N THR A 10 -5.92 11.29 -20.18
CA THR A 10 -5.87 12.07 -18.94
C THR A 10 -6.57 11.36 -17.77
N SER A 11 -7.61 10.56 -18.03
CA SER A 11 -8.28 9.76 -17.01
C SER A 11 -7.41 8.61 -16.47
N LEU A 12 -6.59 7.99 -17.32
CA LEU A 12 -5.65 6.94 -16.90
C LEU A 12 -4.57 7.50 -15.95
N LEU A 13 -4.10 8.72 -16.18
CA LEU A 13 -2.94 9.28 -15.50
C LEU A 13 -3.22 9.75 -14.06
N LEU A 14 -4.42 10.30 -13.82
CA LEU A 14 -4.83 10.60 -12.45
C LEU A 14 -5.15 9.31 -11.69
N ALA A 15 -5.66 8.28 -12.37
CA ALA A 15 -5.69 6.93 -11.81
C ALA A 15 -4.27 6.51 -11.40
N GLU A 16 -3.27 6.62 -12.27
CA GLU A 16 -1.87 6.30 -11.94
C GLU A 16 -1.29 7.15 -10.77
N LEU A 17 -1.76 8.39 -10.55
CA LEU A 17 -1.41 9.21 -9.37
C LEU A 17 -2.01 8.69 -8.04
N ALA A 18 -2.96 7.76 -8.10
CA ALA A 18 -3.70 7.26 -6.95
C ALA A 18 -3.83 5.72 -6.88
N SER A 19 -3.48 5.01 -7.95
CA SER A 19 -3.64 3.56 -8.14
C SER A 19 -2.28 2.87 -8.11
N GLY A 20 -1.80 2.48 -6.94
CA GLY A 20 -0.71 1.50 -6.81
C GLY A 20 -1.10 0.07 -7.23
N TYR A 21 -2.39 -0.20 -7.49
CA TYR A 21 -2.90 -1.55 -7.73
C TYR A 21 -4.05 -1.49 -8.74
N SER A 22 -4.05 -2.45 -9.69
CA SER A 22 -5.04 -2.67 -10.76
C SER A 22 -4.98 -1.75 -11.99
N THR A 23 -4.51 -2.30 -13.13
CA THR A 23 -5.24 -2.17 -14.40
C THR A 23 -5.09 -3.43 -15.26
N GLY A 24 -6.20 -4.14 -15.49
CA GLY A 24 -6.35 -5.12 -16.57
C GLY A 24 -7.19 -4.56 -17.72
N TRP A 25 -6.86 -5.00 -18.93
CA TRP A 25 -7.59 -4.92 -20.21
C TRP A 25 -7.30 -3.77 -21.21
N SER A 26 -6.46 -4.14 -22.20
CA SER A 26 -6.67 -4.09 -23.66
C SER A 26 -5.54 -3.41 -24.48
N GLN A 27 -5.24 -4.03 -25.61
CA GLN A 27 -3.98 -3.98 -26.36
C GLN A 27 -4.04 -3.18 -27.69
N TYR A 28 -2.83 -2.90 -28.21
CA TYR A 28 -2.39 -2.84 -29.62
C TYR A 28 -2.60 -1.58 -30.51
N LEU A 29 -1.45 -0.94 -30.85
CA LEU A 29 -0.87 -0.64 -32.19
C LEU A 29 -0.31 0.79 -32.43
N LEU A 30 1.03 0.82 -32.53
CA LEU A 30 2.00 1.52 -33.43
C LEU A 30 1.58 2.75 -34.30
N GLY A 31 2.48 3.76 -34.35
CA GLY A 31 2.95 4.33 -35.63
C GLY A 31 3.00 5.88 -35.82
N LEU A 32 4.20 6.45 -35.60
CA LEU A 32 4.93 7.49 -36.38
C LEU A 32 4.42 8.95 -36.59
N ASP A 33 5.34 9.86 -36.22
CA ASP A 33 5.94 11.00 -36.93
C ASP A 33 5.25 12.36 -37.24
N ASN A 34 5.99 13.40 -36.81
CA ASN A 34 6.25 14.73 -37.39
C ASN A 34 5.14 15.80 -37.48
N LEU A 35 5.39 16.98 -36.87
CA LEU A 35 5.57 18.29 -37.54
C LEU A 35 5.90 19.45 -36.54
N PRO A 36 6.58 20.53 -36.98
CA PRO A 36 7.31 21.48 -36.13
C PRO A 36 6.56 22.79 -35.83
N GLY A 37 7.01 23.54 -34.81
CA GLY A 37 6.55 24.91 -34.59
C GLY A 37 7.12 25.60 -33.36
N PHE A 38 8.33 26.17 -33.48
CA PHE A 38 8.92 27.10 -32.51
C PHE A 38 8.04 28.35 -32.33
N ARG A 39 7.74 28.72 -31.07
CA ARG A 39 7.56 30.12 -30.67
C ARG A 39 8.19 30.36 -29.30
N THR A 40 9.22 31.20 -29.31
CA THR A 40 9.87 31.78 -28.15
C THR A 40 8.93 32.73 -27.43
N PHE A 41 8.84 32.64 -26.11
CA PHE A 41 8.28 33.69 -25.27
C PHE A 41 9.28 34.15 -24.21
N SER A 42 9.49 35.47 -24.24
CA SER A 42 10.21 36.37 -23.36
C SER A 42 10.26 35.97 -21.88
N HIS A 43 11.47 35.98 -21.32
CA HIS A 43 11.73 35.95 -19.88
C HIS A 43 11.11 37.15 -19.17
N GLY A 44 10.11 36.90 -18.34
CA GLY A 44 9.69 37.81 -17.27
C GLY A 44 10.18 37.26 -15.93
N THR A 45 11.16 37.92 -15.33
CA THR A 45 11.64 37.66 -13.97
C THR A 45 10.61 38.13 -12.95
N LEU A 46 9.65 37.26 -12.64
CA LEU A 46 8.93 37.25 -11.38
C LEU A 46 9.52 36.08 -10.59
N THR A 47 10.32 36.35 -9.57
CA THR A 47 10.59 35.36 -8.51
C THR A 47 9.29 35.12 -7.75
N ALA A 48 8.39 34.34 -8.35
CA ALA A 48 7.27 33.76 -7.64
C ALA A 48 7.86 32.87 -6.54
N HIS A 49 7.42 33.07 -5.30
CA HIS A 49 7.69 32.12 -4.23
C HIS A 49 7.16 30.76 -4.68
N ARG A 50 8.07 29.86 -5.06
CA ARG A 50 7.75 28.47 -5.42
C ARG A 50 7.07 27.81 -4.22
N LYS A 51 5.90 27.21 -4.44
CA LYS A 51 5.13 26.51 -3.42
C LYS A 51 5.57 25.05 -3.28
N CYS A 52 6.17 24.48 -4.32
CA CYS A 52 6.84 23.19 -4.32
C CYS A 52 8.28 23.35 -4.84
N PRO A 53 9.19 23.97 -4.06
CA PRO A 53 10.59 24.02 -4.42
C PRO A 53 11.15 22.60 -4.51
N GLN A 54 12.04 22.40 -5.47
CA GLN A 54 12.72 21.14 -5.67
C GLN A 54 14.21 21.31 -5.41
N LEU A 55 14.82 20.31 -4.79
CA LEU A 55 16.25 20.31 -4.49
C LEU A 55 17.08 20.13 -5.75
N ARG A 56 18.40 20.29 -5.64
CA ARG A 56 19.30 19.85 -6.72
C ARG A 56 19.44 18.33 -6.63
N PRO A 57 19.65 17.63 -7.76
CA PRO A 57 20.10 16.24 -7.73
C PRO A 57 21.33 16.10 -6.82
N LEU A 58 21.36 15.04 -6.01
CA LEU A 58 22.47 14.71 -5.12
C LEU A 58 23.28 13.58 -5.77
N ASP A 59 24.44 13.95 -6.30
CA ASP A 59 25.35 13.07 -7.03
C ASP A 59 26.37 12.46 -6.04
N PRO A 60 26.43 11.12 -5.89
CA PRO A 60 27.31 10.46 -4.94
C PRO A 60 28.78 10.35 -5.41
N SER A 61 29.14 10.82 -6.62
CA SER A 61 30.45 10.57 -7.26
C SER A 61 31.68 11.11 -6.52
N ASP A 62 31.51 11.93 -5.47
CA ASP A 62 32.61 12.45 -4.65
C ASP A 62 33.28 11.38 -3.77
N ASP A 63 32.71 10.17 -3.63
CA ASP A 63 33.28 9.05 -2.86
C ASP A 63 34.31 8.20 -3.63
N GLY A 64 34.48 8.43 -4.94
CA GLY A 64 35.45 7.71 -5.79
C GLY A 64 35.00 6.34 -6.30
N LEU A 65 33.78 5.88 -5.99
CA LEU A 65 33.22 4.63 -6.48
C LEU A 65 32.66 4.78 -7.90
N LEU A 66 32.55 3.65 -8.61
CA LEU A 66 31.90 3.61 -9.93
C LEU A 66 30.47 4.16 -9.87
N SER A 67 30.00 4.77 -10.96
CA SER A 67 28.61 5.25 -11.00
C SER A 67 27.62 4.09 -11.10
N SER A 68 26.39 4.29 -10.64
CA SER A 68 25.32 3.30 -10.84
C SER A 68 25.09 2.99 -12.32
N ASP A 69 25.32 3.96 -13.20
CA ASP A 69 25.28 3.75 -14.65
C ASP A 69 26.41 2.87 -15.17
N ASP A 70 27.64 2.98 -14.66
CA ASP A 70 28.75 2.12 -15.08
C ASP A 70 28.51 0.65 -14.69
N ILE A 71 27.85 0.42 -13.56
CA ILE A 71 27.61 -0.93 -13.00
C ILE A 71 26.36 -1.56 -13.63
N PHE A 72 25.25 -0.83 -13.67
CA PHE A 72 23.93 -1.41 -13.97
C PHE A 72 23.44 -1.11 -15.39
N SER A 73 24.28 -0.56 -16.28
CA SER A 73 23.90 -0.32 -17.67
C SER A 73 24.35 -1.42 -18.63
N GLY A 74 23.57 -1.59 -19.69
CA GLY A 74 23.88 -2.53 -20.75
C GLY A 74 23.23 -3.90 -20.58
N LYS A 75 23.47 -4.75 -21.57
CA LYS A 75 22.80 -6.04 -21.69
C LYS A 75 23.23 -7.03 -20.60
N ASP A 76 24.53 -7.07 -20.30
CA ASP A 76 25.10 -8.03 -19.34
C ASP A 76 24.59 -7.75 -17.92
N ALA A 77 24.50 -6.47 -17.53
CA ALA A 77 23.93 -6.07 -16.23
C ALA A 77 22.46 -6.47 -16.10
N LEU A 78 21.66 -6.26 -17.16
CA LEU A 78 20.26 -6.67 -17.18
C LEU A 78 20.11 -8.20 -17.09
N GLU A 79 20.90 -8.94 -17.88
CA GLU A 79 20.89 -10.41 -17.84
C GLU A 79 21.30 -10.94 -16.46
N LYS A 80 22.27 -10.31 -15.80
CA LYS A 80 22.68 -10.65 -14.43
C LYS A 80 21.55 -10.42 -13.41
N LEU A 81 20.82 -9.31 -13.50
CA LEU A 81 19.65 -9.07 -12.63
C LEU A 81 18.53 -10.07 -12.89
N VAL A 82 18.29 -10.46 -14.15
CA VAL A 82 17.35 -11.55 -14.48
C VAL A 82 17.80 -12.86 -13.84
N GLU A 83 19.07 -13.24 -14.01
CA GLU A 83 19.62 -14.46 -13.43
C GLU A 83 19.54 -14.51 -11.91
N ASN A 84 19.70 -13.36 -11.25
CA ASN A 84 19.59 -13.24 -9.80
C ASN A 84 18.14 -13.22 -9.30
N HIS A 85 17.20 -12.71 -10.09
CA HIS A 85 15.79 -12.59 -9.69
C HIS A 85 15.00 -13.89 -9.86
N ARG A 86 15.22 -14.60 -10.98
CA ARG A 86 14.44 -15.80 -11.34
C ARG A 86 14.40 -16.88 -10.25
N PRO A 87 15.52 -17.30 -9.63
CA PRO A 87 15.50 -18.38 -8.66
C PRO A 87 14.65 -18.07 -7.42
N LEU A 88 14.55 -16.80 -7.03
CA LEU A 88 13.69 -16.40 -5.91
C LEU A 88 12.21 -16.46 -6.30
N VAL A 89 11.87 -16.07 -7.54
CA VAL A 89 10.50 -16.15 -8.09
C VAL A 89 10.05 -17.61 -8.30
N GLU A 90 10.98 -18.55 -8.51
CA GLU A 90 10.67 -19.99 -8.61
C GLU A 90 10.26 -20.64 -7.27
N ILE A 91 10.50 -19.97 -6.14
CA ILE A 91 10.11 -20.45 -4.81
C ILE A 91 8.66 -20.05 -4.51
N ASP A 92 7.80 -21.02 -4.22
CA ASP A 92 6.39 -20.84 -3.87
C ASP A 92 6.17 -20.49 -2.38
N SER A 93 6.81 -19.40 -1.93
CA SER A 93 6.75 -18.85 -0.57
C SER A 93 5.41 -18.18 -0.23
N ILE A 94 4.31 -18.92 -0.35
CA ILE A 94 2.96 -18.37 -0.24
C ILE A 94 2.58 -18.10 1.22
N CYS A 95 2.12 -16.87 1.54
CA CYS A 95 1.42 -16.64 2.81
C CYS A 95 -0.07 -16.92 2.70
N TYR A 96 -0.59 -17.73 3.63
CA TYR A 96 -2.02 -17.97 3.81
C TYR A 96 -2.51 -17.32 5.10
N ASP A 97 -3.74 -16.81 5.11
CA ASP A 97 -4.38 -16.22 6.29
C ASP A 97 -4.47 -17.19 7.50
N ASP A 98 -4.42 -18.50 7.24
CA ASP A 98 -4.56 -19.56 8.24
C ASP A 98 -3.27 -20.39 8.44
N LEU A 99 -2.10 -19.82 8.14
CA LEU A 99 -0.82 -20.49 8.39
C LEU A 99 -0.63 -20.83 9.87
N GLY A 100 -0.42 -22.11 10.16
CA GLY A 100 -0.17 -22.65 11.49
C GLY A 100 1.28 -22.48 11.95
N ASP A 101 1.64 -23.20 13.02
CA ASP A 101 2.98 -23.17 13.61
C ASP A 101 4.03 -23.80 12.69
N PHE A 102 5.25 -23.24 12.67
CA PHE A 102 6.36 -23.62 11.78
C PHE A 102 6.68 -25.12 11.78
N ASP A 103 6.63 -25.77 12.95
CA ASP A 103 6.98 -27.19 13.11
C ASP A 103 5.92 -28.16 12.58
N THR A 104 4.69 -27.67 12.35
CA THR A 104 3.53 -28.52 12.04
C THR A 104 2.90 -28.20 10.69
N ASP A 105 3.05 -26.96 10.21
CA ASP A 105 2.50 -26.52 8.95
C ASP A 105 3.56 -26.61 7.85
N GLU A 106 3.42 -27.66 7.04
CA GLU A 106 4.34 -27.98 5.95
C GLU A 106 4.37 -26.91 4.86
N ARG A 107 3.38 -25.99 4.83
CA ARG A 107 3.34 -24.84 3.90
C ARG A 107 4.48 -23.85 4.11
N TRP A 108 5.18 -23.91 5.25
CA TRP A 108 6.40 -23.13 5.50
C TRP A 108 7.65 -23.68 4.78
N LYS A 109 7.62 -24.91 4.28
CA LYS A 109 8.82 -25.57 3.72
C LYS A 109 9.51 -24.80 2.58
N PRO A 110 8.80 -24.15 1.64
CA PRO A 110 9.44 -23.39 0.57
C PRO A 110 10.40 -22.30 1.07
N PHE A 111 10.09 -21.65 2.20
CA PHE A 111 10.89 -20.58 2.78
C PHE A 111 12.33 -21.02 3.16
N ASN A 112 12.54 -22.31 3.44
CA ASN A 112 13.88 -22.84 3.75
C ASN A 112 14.88 -22.63 2.60
N ASN A 113 14.41 -22.51 1.36
CA ASN A 113 15.28 -22.37 0.19
C ASN A 113 15.71 -20.92 -0.07
N ILE A 114 15.01 -19.93 0.48
CA ILE A 114 15.23 -18.51 0.17
C ILE A 114 16.63 -18.07 0.62
N SER A 115 16.97 -18.29 1.89
CA SER A 115 18.28 -17.91 2.43
C SER A 115 19.43 -18.53 1.63
N LYS A 116 19.25 -19.76 1.12
CA LYS A 116 20.27 -20.43 0.33
C LYS A 116 20.42 -19.82 -1.07
N VAL A 117 19.29 -19.55 -1.74
CA VAL A 117 19.32 -18.88 -3.05
C VAL A 117 19.99 -17.52 -2.96
N LEU A 118 19.72 -16.76 -1.89
CA LEU A 118 20.37 -15.47 -1.67
C LEU A 118 21.87 -15.63 -1.39
N GLU A 119 22.28 -16.61 -0.58
CA GLU A 119 23.71 -16.89 -0.32
C GLU A 119 24.47 -17.27 -1.60
N ASP A 120 23.87 -18.13 -2.44
CA ASP A 120 24.49 -18.61 -3.68
C ASP A 120 24.68 -17.48 -4.73
N HIS A 121 23.81 -16.46 -4.71
CA HIS A 121 23.80 -15.38 -5.71
C HIS A 121 24.48 -14.07 -5.29
N TYR A 122 24.66 -13.86 -3.98
CA TYR A 122 25.24 -12.62 -3.41
C TYR A 122 26.37 -12.94 -2.41
N PRO A 123 27.45 -13.61 -2.87
CA PRO A 123 28.50 -14.10 -1.98
C PRO A 123 29.28 -12.98 -1.29
N ASN A 124 29.54 -11.84 -1.94
CA ASN A 124 30.28 -10.74 -1.29
C ASN A 124 29.47 -10.15 -0.14
N LEU A 125 28.14 -10.05 -0.30
CA LEU A 125 27.27 -9.62 0.79
C LEU A 125 27.33 -10.59 1.97
N TYR A 126 27.21 -11.89 1.74
CA TYR A 126 27.26 -12.89 2.82
C TYR A 126 28.63 -12.97 3.50
N GLU A 127 29.72 -12.67 2.79
CA GLU A 127 31.06 -12.60 3.37
C GLU A 127 31.24 -11.39 4.28
N ASN A 128 30.62 -10.25 3.94
CA ASN A 128 30.84 -8.97 4.63
C ASN A 128 29.71 -8.57 5.60
N ALA A 129 28.55 -9.21 5.55
CA ALA A 129 27.42 -8.92 6.42
C ALA A 129 27.32 -9.89 7.61
N LYS A 130 26.87 -9.39 8.76
CA LYS A 130 26.31 -10.24 9.80
C LYS A 130 24.89 -10.65 9.39
N VAL A 131 24.70 -11.93 9.07
CA VAL A 131 23.40 -12.50 8.69
C VAL A 131 22.72 -13.16 9.89
N GLU A 132 21.47 -12.79 10.16
CA GLU A 132 20.67 -13.29 11.29
C GLU A 132 19.32 -13.79 10.80
N LEU A 133 18.91 -14.98 11.28
CA LEU A 133 17.54 -15.47 11.14
C LEU A 133 16.72 -15.03 12.36
N VAL A 134 15.64 -14.29 12.11
CA VAL A 134 14.70 -13.81 13.11
C VAL A 134 13.39 -14.56 12.96
N ASN A 135 12.91 -15.14 14.07
CA ASN A 135 11.66 -15.92 14.11
C ASN A 135 11.54 -16.97 12.98
N THR A 136 12.61 -17.76 12.79
CA THR A 136 12.77 -18.83 11.78
C THR A 136 13.18 -18.36 10.39
N TYR A 137 12.39 -17.49 9.74
CA TYR A 137 12.59 -17.17 8.31
C TYR A 137 12.92 -15.70 8.03
N GLY A 138 12.79 -14.80 9.01
CA GLY A 138 13.12 -13.38 8.82
C GLY A 138 14.61 -13.21 8.61
N LEU A 139 15.01 -12.50 7.56
CA LEU A 139 16.42 -12.33 7.23
C LEU A 139 16.86 -10.92 7.59
N VAL A 140 17.90 -10.79 8.41
CA VAL A 140 18.50 -9.49 8.73
C VAL A 140 19.98 -9.52 8.39
N TYR A 141 20.39 -8.64 7.48
CA TYR A 141 21.78 -8.43 7.08
C TYR A 141 22.25 -7.11 7.69
N THR A 142 23.31 -7.14 8.48
CA THR A 142 23.94 -5.93 9.01
C THR A 142 25.33 -5.78 8.41
N ILE A 143 25.51 -4.78 7.54
CA ILE A 143 26.80 -4.35 7.02
C ILE A 143 27.27 -3.22 7.95
N GLN A 144 28.28 -3.53 8.76
CA GLN A 144 28.73 -2.63 9.83
C GLN A 144 29.49 -1.43 9.27
N GLY A 145 29.02 -0.23 9.59
CA GLY A 145 29.73 1.02 9.27
C GLY A 145 30.86 1.32 10.24
N SER A 146 31.82 2.12 9.79
CA SER A 146 32.98 2.54 10.58
C SER A 146 32.71 3.63 11.63
N ASP A 147 31.62 4.41 11.51
CA ASP A 147 31.22 5.44 12.47
C ASP A 147 29.99 5.01 13.28
N GLU A 148 30.23 4.59 14.52
CA GLU A 148 29.19 4.17 15.48
C GLU A 148 28.25 5.31 15.92
N ASN A 149 28.58 6.58 15.63
CA ASN A 149 27.72 7.72 15.98
C ASN A 149 26.66 8.01 14.93
N LEU A 150 26.76 7.41 13.74
CA LEU A 150 25.74 7.54 12.70
C LEU A 150 24.66 6.49 12.90
N ALA A 151 23.42 6.95 13.04
CA ALA A 151 22.27 6.04 13.06
C ALA A 151 22.21 5.24 11.75
N PRO A 152 21.95 3.92 11.78
CA PRO A 152 21.89 3.10 10.58
C PRO A 152 20.75 3.52 9.63
N ILE A 153 20.85 3.11 8.37
CA ILE A 153 19.69 3.06 7.47
C ILE A 153 19.09 1.65 7.49
N LEU A 154 17.78 1.56 7.34
CA LEU A 154 17.05 0.30 7.22
C LEU A 154 16.35 0.23 5.87
N LEU A 155 16.66 -0.79 5.09
CA LEU A 155 16.05 -1.08 3.80
C LEU A 155 15.29 -2.39 3.91
N THR A 156 13.99 -2.38 3.63
CA THR A 156 13.11 -3.51 3.85
C THR A 156 12.46 -3.99 2.55
N ALA A 157 12.06 -5.26 2.57
CA ALA A 157 11.29 -5.94 1.54
C ALA A 157 10.68 -7.20 2.20
N HIS A 158 9.87 -7.97 1.48
CA HIS A 158 9.31 -9.22 2.01
C HIS A 158 9.48 -10.41 1.07
N GLN A 159 9.52 -11.61 1.68
CA GLN A 159 9.84 -12.88 1.02
C GLN A 159 8.60 -13.62 0.51
N ASP A 160 7.46 -13.38 1.15
CA ASP A 160 6.23 -14.09 0.90
C ASP A 160 5.48 -13.54 -0.32
N VAL A 161 4.47 -14.28 -0.76
CA VAL A 161 3.63 -13.91 -1.89
C VAL A 161 2.18 -14.33 -1.61
N VAL A 162 1.21 -13.66 -2.21
CA VAL A 162 -0.19 -14.12 -2.13
C VAL A 162 -0.42 -15.48 -2.82
N PRO A 163 -1.46 -16.22 -2.42
CA PRO A 163 -1.86 -17.45 -3.09
C PRO A 163 -2.13 -17.30 -4.59
N VAL A 164 -2.05 -18.43 -5.30
CA VAL A 164 -2.52 -18.56 -6.67
C VAL A 164 -3.80 -19.38 -6.66
N GLU A 165 -4.90 -18.79 -7.12
CA GLU A 165 -6.18 -19.47 -7.21
C GLU A 165 -6.16 -20.56 -8.29
N GLU A 166 -6.49 -21.80 -7.91
CA GLU A 166 -6.49 -22.96 -8.82
C GLU A 166 -7.39 -22.72 -10.05
N GLU A 167 -8.53 -22.04 -9.84
CA GLU A 167 -9.49 -21.71 -10.90
C GLU A 167 -8.97 -20.69 -11.92
N THR A 168 -7.85 -20.03 -11.64
CA THR A 168 -7.25 -19.02 -12.53
C THR A 168 -6.02 -19.51 -13.27
N LEU A 169 -5.56 -20.75 -13.03
CA LEU A 169 -4.33 -21.28 -13.62
C LEU A 169 -4.34 -21.29 -15.16
N ASP A 170 -5.51 -21.40 -15.79
CA ASP A 170 -5.68 -21.33 -17.24
C ASP A 170 -5.60 -19.90 -17.82
N GLN A 171 -5.66 -18.88 -16.96
CA GLN A 171 -5.51 -17.47 -17.32
C GLN A 171 -4.05 -16.99 -17.26
N TRP A 172 -3.15 -17.81 -16.70
CA TRP A 172 -1.73 -17.53 -16.69
C TRP A 172 -1.10 -17.89 -18.05
N ASP A 173 -0.40 -16.93 -18.65
CA ASP A 173 0.35 -17.12 -19.90
C ASP A 173 1.54 -18.06 -19.69
N TYR A 174 2.12 -18.03 -18.48
CA TYR A 174 3.22 -18.89 -18.03
C TYR A 174 2.94 -19.39 -16.60
N PRO A 175 3.38 -20.59 -16.21
CA PRO A 175 3.13 -21.09 -14.86
C PRO A 175 3.60 -20.08 -13.78
N PRO A 176 2.81 -19.86 -12.71
CA PRO A 176 3.06 -18.77 -11.75
C PRO A 176 4.46 -18.75 -11.14
N PHE A 177 5.07 -19.92 -10.92
CA PHE A 177 6.41 -20.05 -10.33
C PHE A 177 7.45 -20.53 -11.36
N SER A 178 7.23 -20.26 -12.65
CA SER A 178 8.21 -20.59 -13.71
C SER A 178 9.31 -19.55 -13.90
N ALA A 179 9.13 -18.35 -13.35
CA ALA A 179 10.01 -17.19 -13.53
C ALA A 179 10.40 -16.98 -15.01
N HIS A 180 9.40 -16.99 -15.89
CA HIS A 180 9.62 -16.92 -17.34
C HIS A 180 10.06 -15.51 -17.75
N TYR A 181 11.30 -15.37 -18.21
CA TYR A 181 11.79 -14.12 -18.79
C TYR A 181 11.58 -14.12 -20.31
N ASP A 182 10.77 -13.18 -20.78
CA ASP A 182 10.57 -12.88 -22.19
C ASP A 182 11.49 -11.72 -22.59
N SER A 183 12.56 -12.05 -23.34
CA SER A 183 13.55 -11.06 -23.78
C SER A 183 13.07 -10.13 -24.89
N GLU A 184 11.96 -10.45 -25.58
CA GLU A 184 11.38 -9.56 -26.60
C GLU A 184 10.59 -8.42 -25.95
N SER A 185 9.78 -8.75 -24.93
CA SER A 185 9.03 -7.75 -24.18
C SER A 185 9.79 -7.14 -23.00
N GLY A 186 10.85 -7.81 -22.54
CA GLY A 186 11.67 -7.42 -21.38
C GLY A 186 11.04 -7.77 -20.03
N TYR A 187 9.93 -8.50 -20.01
CA TYR A 187 9.21 -8.85 -18.78
C TYR A 187 9.65 -10.20 -18.23
N LEU A 188 9.80 -10.26 -16.90
CA LEU A 188 9.87 -11.50 -16.14
C LEU A 188 8.51 -11.78 -15.52
N TYR A 189 7.88 -12.89 -15.91
CA TYR A 189 6.57 -13.33 -15.44
C TYR A 189 6.70 -14.30 -14.27
N GLY A 190 5.92 -14.07 -13.23
CA GLY A 190 5.79 -14.98 -12.09
C GLY A 190 5.18 -14.30 -10.87
N ARG A 191 4.57 -15.10 -9.99
CA ARG A 191 4.08 -14.64 -8.69
C ARG A 191 5.27 -14.21 -7.82
N GLY A 192 5.22 -12.98 -7.33
CA GLY A 192 6.33 -12.33 -6.63
C GLY A 192 7.42 -11.79 -7.55
N ALA A 193 7.26 -11.86 -8.89
CA ALA A 193 8.19 -11.19 -9.78
C ALA A 193 8.22 -9.68 -9.54
N SER A 194 7.09 -9.09 -9.13
CA SER A 194 6.99 -7.70 -8.70
C SER A 194 6.97 -7.59 -7.17
N ASP A 195 5.99 -8.21 -6.52
CA ASP A 195 5.64 -7.98 -5.11
C ASP A 195 6.03 -9.18 -4.22
N ASP A 196 7.09 -9.10 -3.41
CA ASP A 196 8.13 -8.05 -3.37
C ASP A 196 9.55 -8.61 -3.50
N LYS A 197 9.68 -9.76 -4.16
CA LYS A 197 11.01 -10.34 -4.41
C LYS A 197 11.86 -9.43 -5.29
N SER A 198 11.25 -8.50 -6.02
CA SER A 198 11.96 -7.47 -6.80
C SER A 198 12.71 -6.50 -5.89
N GLY A 199 12.10 -6.08 -4.76
CA GLY A 199 12.73 -5.28 -3.72
C GLY A 199 13.94 -5.99 -3.12
N ILE A 200 13.78 -7.26 -2.73
CA ILE A 200 14.87 -8.10 -2.23
C ILE A 200 16.05 -8.11 -3.21
N THR A 201 15.83 -8.54 -4.45
CA THR A 201 16.94 -8.76 -5.38
C THR A 201 17.58 -7.47 -5.88
N ALA A 202 16.83 -6.36 -5.94
CA ALA A 202 17.40 -5.05 -6.26
C ALA A 202 18.28 -4.51 -5.11
N LEU A 203 17.83 -4.62 -3.86
CA LEU A 203 18.59 -4.24 -2.66
C LEU A 203 19.87 -5.07 -2.52
N MET A 204 19.73 -6.38 -2.68
CA MET A 204 20.86 -7.32 -2.64
C MET A 204 21.87 -7.04 -3.74
N SER A 205 21.41 -6.77 -4.98
CA SER A 205 22.29 -6.44 -6.11
C SER A 205 23.02 -5.11 -5.92
N ALA A 206 22.35 -4.09 -5.38
CA ALA A 206 22.98 -2.81 -5.05
C ALA A 206 24.10 -2.97 -4.01
N MET A 207 23.83 -3.70 -2.93
CA MET A 207 24.79 -3.92 -1.85
C MET A 207 25.94 -4.84 -2.30
N GLU A 208 25.66 -5.89 -3.08
CA GLU A 208 26.68 -6.75 -3.68
C GLU A 208 27.65 -5.94 -4.56
N ALA A 209 27.13 -5.07 -5.43
CA ALA A 209 27.95 -4.24 -6.31
C ALA A 209 28.77 -3.16 -5.59
N LEU A 210 28.32 -2.71 -4.41
CA LEU A 210 29.13 -1.86 -3.54
C LEU A 210 30.28 -2.66 -2.93
N LEU A 211 29.99 -3.84 -2.36
CA LEU A 211 30.98 -4.68 -1.67
C LEU A 211 31.99 -5.34 -2.62
N GLU A 212 31.68 -5.48 -3.91
CA GLU A 212 32.63 -5.96 -4.92
C GLU A 212 33.75 -4.95 -5.22
N GLN A 213 33.55 -3.66 -4.88
CA GLN A 213 34.56 -2.62 -5.12
C GLN A 213 35.58 -2.57 -3.98
N GLU A 214 36.87 -2.71 -4.32
CA GLU A 214 37.97 -2.76 -3.35
C GLU A 214 38.03 -1.56 -2.39
N ASP A 215 37.54 -0.40 -2.82
CA ASP A 215 37.60 0.87 -2.05
C ASP A 215 36.33 1.16 -1.23
N TYR A 216 35.30 0.28 -1.27
CA TYR A 216 34.07 0.53 -0.53
C TYR A 216 34.17 0.08 0.93
N GLU A 217 34.29 1.06 1.84
CA GLU A 217 34.15 0.87 3.28
C GLU A 217 33.02 1.76 3.81
N PRO A 218 31.87 1.20 4.25
CA PRO A 218 30.75 2.02 4.68
C PRO A 218 31.10 2.80 5.95
N ARG A 219 30.74 4.09 5.97
CA ARG A 219 30.80 4.92 7.17
C ARG A 219 29.61 4.67 8.09
N ARG A 220 28.40 4.58 7.53
CA ARG A 220 27.15 4.30 8.23
C ARG A 220 26.78 2.82 8.08
N THR A 221 26.28 2.24 9.16
CA THR A 221 25.73 0.87 9.13
C THR A 221 24.50 0.79 8.21
N VAL A 222 24.52 -0.19 7.31
CA VAL A 222 23.39 -0.52 6.44
C VAL A 222 22.73 -1.80 6.96
N VAL A 223 21.42 -1.73 7.22
CA VAL A 223 20.63 -2.90 7.62
C VAL A 223 19.65 -3.23 6.49
N LEU A 224 19.73 -4.44 5.96
CA LEU A 224 18.69 -5.01 5.11
C LEU A 224 17.84 -5.95 5.97
N ALA A 225 16.51 -5.82 5.91
CA ALA A 225 15.64 -6.69 6.69
C ALA A 225 14.45 -7.18 5.86
N PHE A 226 14.33 -8.49 5.72
CA PHE A 226 13.32 -9.12 4.88
C PHE A 226 12.32 -9.92 5.71
N GLY A 227 11.08 -9.43 5.77
CA GLY A 227 9.93 -10.11 6.35
C GLY A 227 9.55 -11.36 5.55
N PHE A 228 8.64 -12.17 6.09
CA PHE A 228 8.22 -13.43 5.45
C PHE A 228 6.73 -13.75 5.61
N ASP A 229 5.96 -12.79 6.11
CA ASP A 229 4.52 -12.95 6.28
C ASP A 229 3.76 -11.62 6.04
N GLU A 230 4.32 -10.69 5.25
CA GLU A 230 3.73 -9.37 4.96
C GLU A 230 2.28 -9.51 4.44
N GLU A 231 2.08 -10.42 3.47
CA GLU A 231 0.84 -10.60 2.71
C GLU A 231 -0.32 -11.11 3.58
N CYS A 232 -0.01 -11.58 4.79
CA CYS A 232 -0.96 -12.00 5.82
C CYS A 232 -0.85 -11.14 7.10
N GLY A 233 0.11 -10.21 7.16
CA GLY A 233 0.16 -9.10 8.12
C GLY A 233 1.51 -8.78 8.76
N GLY A 234 2.60 -9.46 8.41
CA GLY A 234 3.95 -9.14 8.84
C GLY A 234 4.23 -9.39 10.32
N ALA A 235 3.32 -10.02 11.07
CA ALA A 235 3.41 -10.09 12.53
C ALA A 235 4.52 -11.03 13.01
N ARG A 236 4.79 -12.10 12.25
CA ARG A 236 5.83 -13.10 12.56
C ARG A 236 7.18 -12.72 11.94
N GLY A 237 7.19 -12.02 10.83
CA GLY A 237 8.37 -11.50 10.15
C GLY A 237 8.76 -10.13 10.68
N ALA A 238 8.29 -9.06 10.02
CA ALA A 238 8.65 -7.70 10.38
C ALA A 238 8.35 -7.32 11.83
N GLY A 239 7.27 -7.83 12.42
CA GLY A 239 6.92 -7.63 13.82
C GLY A 239 7.99 -8.15 14.80
N GLU A 240 8.62 -9.29 14.50
CA GLU A 240 9.71 -9.83 15.33
C GLU A 240 11.06 -9.19 14.99
N ILE A 241 11.31 -8.87 13.71
CA ILE A 241 12.47 -8.09 13.29
C ILE A 241 12.48 -6.73 13.98
N ALA A 242 11.34 -6.05 14.05
CA ALA A 242 11.19 -4.75 14.69
C ALA A 242 11.63 -4.78 16.17
N LYS A 243 11.30 -5.86 16.89
CA LYS A 243 11.75 -6.05 18.29
C LYS A 243 13.26 -6.20 18.37
N VAL A 244 13.86 -7.04 17.51
CA VAL A 244 15.32 -7.24 17.47
C VAL A 244 16.05 -5.92 17.15
N LEU A 245 15.54 -5.15 16.19
CA LEU A 245 16.12 -3.85 15.82
C LEU A 245 15.86 -2.79 16.91
N GLY A 246 14.70 -2.81 17.57
CA GLY A 246 14.36 -1.93 18.68
C GLY A 246 15.25 -2.17 19.90
N ASP A 247 15.52 -3.42 20.25
CA ASP A 247 16.46 -3.78 21.31
C ASP A 247 17.89 -3.34 20.98
N ARG A 248 18.26 -3.32 19.70
CA ARG A 248 19.61 -3.01 19.23
C ARG A 248 19.88 -1.51 19.11
N TYR A 249 18.95 -0.76 18.54
CA TYR A 249 19.13 0.64 18.17
C TYR A 249 18.27 1.61 19.00
N GLY A 250 17.24 1.11 19.69
CA GLY A 250 16.32 1.91 20.47
C GLY A 250 15.26 2.63 19.64
N GLU A 251 14.33 3.29 20.34
CA GLU A 251 13.31 4.14 19.74
C GLU A 251 13.94 5.33 19.01
N GLY A 252 13.55 5.53 17.75
CA GLY A 252 14.14 6.56 16.89
C GLY A 252 15.61 6.31 16.53
N GLY A 253 16.13 5.10 16.75
CA GLY A 253 17.53 4.73 16.54
C GLY A 253 17.93 4.56 15.07
N ILE A 254 16.99 4.62 14.12
CA ILE A 254 17.24 4.44 12.69
C ILE A 254 17.04 5.76 11.95
N ALA A 255 18.00 6.15 11.13
CA ALA A 255 18.00 7.44 10.43
C ALA A 255 16.85 7.54 9.42
N VAL A 256 16.67 6.50 8.62
CA VAL A 256 15.63 6.37 7.59
C VAL A 256 15.27 4.91 7.38
N ILE A 257 13.99 4.67 7.14
CA ILE A 257 13.45 3.38 6.72
C ILE A 257 12.89 3.54 5.32
N LEU A 258 13.32 2.68 4.40
CA LEU A 258 12.78 2.60 3.05
C LEU A 258 12.20 1.21 2.83
N ASP A 259 10.96 1.16 2.41
CA ASP A 259 10.20 -0.06 2.13
C ASP A 259 9.51 0.03 0.77
N GLU A 260 8.87 -1.05 0.35
CA GLU A 260 8.07 -1.10 -0.87
C GLU A 260 6.84 -0.17 -0.87
N GLY A 261 6.16 -0.12 -2.01
CA GLY A 261 4.88 0.55 -2.18
C GLY A 261 4.97 1.96 -2.78
N GLY A 262 4.12 2.87 -2.29
CA GLY A 262 3.95 4.19 -2.90
C GLY A 262 3.38 4.13 -4.32
N ALA A 263 3.31 5.28 -5.00
CA ALA A 263 2.79 5.35 -6.38
C ALA A 263 3.91 5.26 -7.44
N GLY A 264 5.09 4.75 -7.06
CA GLY A 264 6.25 4.60 -7.95
C GLY A 264 6.64 5.91 -8.66
N LEU A 265 7.03 5.77 -9.93
CA LEU A 265 7.32 6.87 -10.87
C LEU A 265 6.16 7.11 -11.82
N GLN A 266 5.79 8.39 -12.00
CA GLN A 266 4.67 8.83 -12.84
C GLN A 266 5.10 9.84 -13.89
N THR A 267 5.02 9.47 -15.16
CA THR A 267 5.43 10.36 -16.26
C THR A 267 4.28 11.19 -16.78
N LEU A 268 4.43 12.52 -16.72
CA LEU A 268 3.49 13.50 -17.21
C LEU A 268 4.19 14.52 -18.11
N GLY A 269 4.07 14.34 -19.43
CA GLY A 269 4.74 15.18 -20.41
C GLY A 269 6.26 15.01 -20.33
N ASP A 270 6.99 16.10 -20.11
CA ASP A 270 8.44 16.11 -19.90
C ASP A 270 8.84 16.09 -18.41
N THR A 271 7.90 15.72 -17.54
CA THR A 271 8.08 15.65 -16.08
C THR A 271 7.81 14.24 -15.56
N VAL A 272 8.70 13.70 -14.73
CA VAL A 272 8.49 12.48 -13.94
C VAL A 272 8.25 12.88 -12.50
N TYR A 273 7.20 12.34 -11.89
CA TYR A 273 6.88 12.50 -10.48
C TYR A 273 7.28 11.25 -9.71
N ALA A 274 8.10 11.42 -8.68
CA ALA A 274 8.37 10.40 -7.68
C ALA A 274 7.49 10.68 -6.46
N LEU A 275 6.67 9.69 -6.10
CA LEU A 275 5.63 9.82 -5.07
C LEU A 275 5.81 8.79 -3.97
N PRO A 276 6.89 8.88 -3.15
CA PRO A 276 7.06 8.03 -1.99
C PRO A 276 5.92 8.24 -1.00
N ALA A 277 5.27 7.17 -0.59
CA ALA A 277 4.24 7.29 0.42
C ALA A 277 4.84 7.60 1.78
N VAL A 278 4.32 8.67 2.38
CA VAL A 278 4.75 9.17 3.70
C VAL A 278 3.76 8.81 4.79
N TYR A 279 2.67 8.12 4.46
CA TYR A 279 1.75 7.51 5.40
C TYR A 279 0.93 6.41 4.69
N GLU A 280 0.30 5.58 5.49
CA GLU A 280 -0.64 4.56 5.06
C GLU A 280 -2.00 4.82 5.67
N LYS A 281 -3.04 4.51 4.90
CA LYS A 281 -4.40 4.45 5.42
C LYS A 281 -4.51 3.37 6.50
N GLY A 282 -5.43 3.58 7.43
CA GLY A 282 -5.73 2.58 8.43
C GLY A 282 -6.61 1.47 7.87
N TYR A 283 -6.69 0.36 8.59
CA TYR A 283 -7.44 -0.83 8.22
C TYR A 283 -8.47 -1.15 9.30
N LEU A 284 -9.68 -1.57 8.90
CA LEU A 284 -10.71 -1.98 9.84
C LEU A 284 -11.65 -3.05 9.24
N ASP A 285 -11.65 -4.24 9.85
CA ASP A 285 -12.63 -5.29 9.57
C ASP A 285 -13.73 -5.29 10.63
N VAL A 286 -14.95 -5.01 10.20
CA VAL A 286 -16.14 -5.06 11.04
C VAL A 286 -16.98 -6.27 10.67
N TRP A 287 -17.32 -7.06 11.68
CA TRP A 287 -18.13 -8.26 11.53
C TRP A 287 -19.49 -8.07 12.18
N PHE A 288 -20.51 -8.59 11.51
CA PHE A 288 -21.91 -8.53 11.91
C PHE A 288 -22.43 -9.96 12.03
N ASP A 289 -22.76 -10.36 13.25
CA ASP A 289 -23.28 -11.69 13.55
C ASP A 289 -24.74 -11.56 13.98
N LEU A 290 -25.64 -12.11 13.17
CA LEU A 290 -27.08 -12.06 13.40
C LEU A 290 -27.60 -13.43 13.82
N ASP A 291 -28.03 -13.53 15.08
CA ASP A 291 -28.78 -14.65 15.61
C ASP A 291 -30.27 -14.32 15.60
N VAL A 292 -31.09 -15.21 15.03
CA VAL A 292 -32.57 -15.11 15.06
C VAL A 292 -33.19 -16.50 15.21
N VAL A 293 -34.49 -16.54 15.52
CA VAL A 293 -35.24 -17.80 15.49
C VAL A 293 -35.38 -18.30 14.05
N GLY A 294 -34.94 -19.53 13.80
CA GLY A 294 -35.10 -20.24 12.53
C GLY A 294 -36.53 -20.75 12.30
N GLY A 295 -36.70 -21.65 11.33
CA GLY A 295 -38.03 -22.19 11.03
C GLY A 295 -38.11 -23.00 9.75
N HIS A 296 -39.33 -23.45 9.43
CA HIS A 296 -39.60 -24.22 8.23
C HIS A 296 -39.94 -23.31 7.04
N SER A 297 -39.28 -23.52 5.90
CA SER A 297 -39.45 -22.69 4.69
C SER A 297 -40.89 -22.66 4.12
N SER A 298 -41.73 -23.64 4.40
CA SER A 298 -43.14 -23.65 3.94
C SER A 298 -44.06 -22.73 4.73
N THR A 299 -43.60 -22.21 5.87
CA THR A 299 -44.34 -21.28 6.74
C THR A 299 -43.36 -20.21 7.25
N PRO A 300 -42.79 -19.40 6.34
CA PRO A 300 -41.73 -18.48 6.72
C PRO A 300 -42.27 -17.27 7.51
N THR A 301 -41.42 -16.68 8.34
CA THR A 301 -41.62 -15.31 8.81
C THR A 301 -41.53 -14.33 7.64
N PRO A 302 -42.12 -13.12 7.74
CA PRO A 302 -42.07 -12.13 6.66
C PRO A 302 -40.65 -11.77 6.20
N HIS A 303 -39.66 -11.84 7.11
CA HIS A 303 -38.24 -11.66 6.80
C HIS A 303 -37.41 -12.81 7.36
N THR A 304 -36.35 -13.20 6.65
CA THR A 304 -35.36 -14.19 7.09
C THR A 304 -34.10 -13.49 7.60
N ALA A 305 -33.23 -14.21 8.31
CA ALA A 305 -31.94 -13.66 8.75
C ALA A 305 -31.13 -13.10 7.56
N ILE A 306 -31.09 -13.81 6.42
CA ILE A 306 -30.39 -13.36 5.21
C ILE A 306 -31.02 -12.08 4.66
N GLY A 307 -32.35 -11.98 4.65
CA GLY A 307 -33.04 -10.77 4.21
C GLY A 307 -32.77 -9.57 5.11
N MET A 308 -32.72 -9.76 6.43
CA MET A 308 -32.34 -8.71 7.38
C MET A 308 -30.89 -8.27 7.19
N MET A 309 -29.96 -9.22 7.06
CA MET A 309 -28.55 -8.90 6.81
C MET A 309 -28.35 -8.20 5.46
N SER A 310 -29.14 -8.54 4.45
CA SER A 310 -29.12 -7.85 3.16
C SER A 310 -29.54 -6.38 3.27
N GLU A 311 -30.48 -6.04 4.17
CA GLU A 311 -30.81 -4.65 4.46
C GLU A 311 -29.69 -3.91 5.22
N VAL A 312 -28.90 -4.62 6.03
CA VAL A 312 -27.67 -4.06 6.62
C VAL A 312 -26.66 -3.71 5.53
N VAL A 313 -26.40 -4.62 4.58
CA VAL A 313 -25.53 -4.36 3.42
C VAL A 313 -26.02 -3.16 2.63
N VAL A 314 -27.30 -3.11 2.29
CA VAL A 314 -27.89 -1.96 1.57
C VAL A 314 -27.75 -0.66 2.36
N ALA A 315 -27.97 -0.69 3.67
CA ALA A 315 -27.82 0.50 4.51
C ALA A 315 -26.38 1.01 4.53
N LEU A 316 -25.40 0.11 4.58
CA LEU A 316 -23.98 0.46 4.52
C LEU A 316 -23.60 1.00 3.13
N GLU A 317 -23.93 0.30 2.04
CA GLU A 317 -23.53 0.71 0.68
C GLU A 317 -24.26 1.94 0.15
N ALA A 318 -25.52 2.17 0.56
CA ALA A 318 -26.27 3.37 0.19
C ALA A 318 -25.72 4.66 0.84
N HIS A 319 -24.79 4.52 1.78
CA HIS A 319 -24.11 5.63 2.42
C HIS A 319 -22.60 5.38 2.25
N PRO A 320 -21.95 5.85 1.18
CA PRO A 320 -20.49 5.88 1.12
C PRO A 320 -19.92 6.97 2.04
N PHE A 321 -18.61 6.93 2.27
CA PHE A 321 -17.86 8.06 2.84
C PHE A 321 -17.66 9.14 1.77
N GLU A 322 -17.39 10.38 2.19
CA GLU A 322 -17.15 11.48 1.27
C GLU A 322 -15.64 11.67 1.03
N PRO A 323 -15.20 11.96 -0.21
CA PRO A 323 -13.81 12.24 -0.50
C PRO A 323 -13.36 13.58 0.11
N GLU A 324 -12.22 13.60 0.78
CA GLU A 324 -11.68 14.80 1.42
C GLU A 324 -10.16 14.91 1.25
N ILE A 325 -9.67 16.12 1.02
CA ILE A 325 -8.24 16.43 1.00
C ILE A 325 -7.89 17.25 2.24
N ALA A 326 -7.11 16.66 3.14
CA ALA A 326 -6.61 17.35 4.31
C ALA A 326 -5.67 18.50 3.92
N LYS A 327 -5.96 19.72 4.40
CA LYS A 327 -5.12 20.89 4.13
C LYS A 327 -3.74 20.72 4.74
N GLY A 328 -2.72 20.75 3.88
CA GLY A 328 -1.32 20.60 4.31
C GLY A 328 -0.90 19.15 4.52
N GLY A 329 -1.80 18.18 4.28
CA GLY A 329 -1.44 16.78 4.22
C GLY A 329 -0.73 16.39 2.92
N PRO A 330 -0.24 15.16 2.81
CA PRO A 330 0.61 14.68 1.70
C PRO A 330 -0.04 14.84 0.34
N VAL A 331 -1.32 14.44 0.21
CA VAL A 331 -2.08 14.57 -1.03
C VAL A 331 -2.20 16.04 -1.45
N HIS A 332 -2.43 16.94 -0.50
CA HIS A 332 -2.48 18.38 -0.80
C HIS A 332 -1.11 18.91 -1.24
N GLU A 333 -0.02 18.50 -0.60
CA GLU A 333 1.35 18.89 -1.00
C GLU A 333 1.69 18.36 -2.41
N ALA A 334 1.35 17.12 -2.74
CA ALA A 334 1.51 16.55 -4.09
C ALA A 334 0.75 17.36 -5.14
N LEU A 335 -0.52 17.69 -4.86
CA LEU A 335 -1.34 18.50 -5.75
C LEU A 335 -0.80 19.92 -5.94
N VAL A 336 -0.17 20.50 -4.91
CA VAL A 336 0.54 21.78 -5.02
C VAL A 336 1.74 21.66 -5.97
N CYS A 337 2.50 20.57 -5.89
CA CYS A 337 3.59 20.29 -6.82
C CYS A 337 3.09 20.11 -8.26
N LEU A 338 2.03 19.33 -8.45
CA LEU A 338 1.38 19.16 -9.76
C LEU A 338 0.92 20.50 -10.35
N ALA A 339 0.26 21.34 -9.54
CA ALA A 339 -0.22 22.67 -9.95
C ALA A 339 0.90 23.69 -10.24
N GLU A 340 2.14 23.41 -9.81
CA GLU A 340 3.32 24.24 -10.07
C GLU A 340 4.10 23.75 -11.28
N HIS A 341 4.43 22.46 -11.34
CA HIS A 341 5.33 21.88 -12.35
C HIS A 341 4.60 21.36 -13.59
N SER A 342 3.32 21.01 -13.50
CA SER A 342 2.49 20.58 -14.63
C SER A 342 1.09 21.19 -14.61
N PRO A 343 0.96 22.54 -14.58
CA PRO A 343 -0.32 23.21 -14.35
C PRO A 343 -1.38 22.93 -15.42
N ASP A 344 -0.93 22.66 -16.65
CA ASP A 344 -1.78 22.43 -17.82
C ASP A 344 -2.22 20.96 -17.97
N ALA A 345 -1.66 20.05 -17.18
CA ALA A 345 -2.06 18.65 -17.19
C ALA A 345 -3.51 18.47 -16.72
N PHE A 346 -3.90 19.20 -15.67
CA PHE A 346 -5.24 19.19 -15.11
C PHE A 346 -5.71 20.60 -14.76
N PRO A 347 -6.12 21.43 -15.75
CA PRO A 347 -6.41 22.85 -15.52
C PRO A 347 -7.51 23.10 -14.48
N GLU A 348 -8.50 22.19 -14.41
CA GLU A 348 -9.58 22.21 -13.41
C GLU A 348 -9.02 22.05 -11.99
N LEU A 349 -8.28 20.96 -11.76
CA LEU A 349 -7.67 20.62 -10.47
C LEU A 349 -6.66 21.68 -10.05
N THR A 350 -5.77 22.10 -10.96
CA THR A 350 -4.82 23.19 -10.77
C THR A 350 -5.51 24.48 -10.29
N ARG A 351 -6.67 24.81 -10.87
CA ARG A 351 -7.43 26.00 -10.49
C ARG A 351 -7.99 25.90 -9.07
N TYR A 352 -8.55 24.75 -8.69
CA TYR A 352 -9.05 24.51 -7.34
C TYR A 352 -7.93 24.60 -6.30
N VAL A 353 -6.82 23.90 -6.54
CA VAL A 353 -5.63 23.92 -5.67
C VAL A 353 -5.07 25.34 -5.51
N ARG A 354 -4.91 26.09 -6.61
CA ARG A 354 -4.39 27.47 -6.56
C ARG A 354 -5.29 28.44 -5.78
N ARG A 355 -6.61 28.21 -5.81
CA ARG A 355 -7.60 29.00 -5.05
C ARG A 355 -7.77 28.54 -3.60
N GLY A 356 -7.20 27.40 -3.22
CA GLY A 356 -7.40 26.78 -1.91
C GLY A 356 -8.79 26.14 -1.74
N ASP A 357 -9.48 25.82 -2.84
CA ASP A 357 -10.77 25.14 -2.82
C ASP A 357 -10.56 23.62 -2.77
N LEU A 358 -10.31 23.09 -1.58
CA LEU A 358 -10.02 21.67 -1.38
C LEU A 358 -11.25 20.77 -1.62
N LYS A 359 -12.46 21.28 -1.41
CA LYS A 359 -13.69 20.53 -1.71
C LYS A 359 -13.86 20.36 -3.22
N GLY A 360 -13.66 21.45 -3.98
CA GLY A 360 -13.64 21.38 -5.44
C GLY A 360 -12.53 20.49 -5.97
N ALA A 361 -11.33 20.55 -5.36
CA ALA A 361 -10.22 19.67 -5.72
C ALA A 361 -10.52 18.19 -5.43
N ALA A 362 -11.10 17.87 -4.27
CA ALA A 362 -11.47 16.50 -3.89
C ALA A 362 -12.53 15.92 -4.84
N ALA A 363 -13.58 16.70 -5.15
CA ALA A 363 -14.59 16.29 -6.11
C ALA A 363 -14.00 16.10 -7.52
N ALA A 364 -13.12 16.99 -7.96
CA ALA A 364 -12.45 16.88 -9.25
C ALA A 364 -11.51 15.66 -9.32
N LEU A 365 -10.79 15.37 -8.23
CA LEU A 365 -9.88 14.23 -8.13
C LEU A 365 -10.66 12.91 -8.11
N ALA A 366 -11.69 12.79 -7.27
CA ALA A 366 -12.54 11.60 -7.18
C ALA A 366 -13.31 11.30 -8.48
N ALA A 367 -13.57 12.31 -9.31
CA ALA A 367 -14.26 12.12 -10.59
C ALA A 367 -13.37 11.51 -11.70
N VAL A 368 -12.07 11.31 -11.45
CA VAL A 368 -11.15 10.80 -12.47
C VAL A 368 -11.22 9.28 -12.56
N SER A 369 -11.07 8.60 -11.44
CA SER A 369 -11.04 7.15 -11.35
C SER A 369 -11.47 6.66 -9.96
N ARG A 370 -11.74 5.36 -9.84
CA ARG A 370 -12.02 4.76 -8.53
C ARG A 370 -10.81 4.88 -7.60
N ASP A 371 -9.60 4.75 -8.14
CA ASP A 371 -8.40 4.76 -7.32
C ASP A 371 -8.15 6.16 -6.74
N THR A 372 -8.28 7.21 -7.55
CA THR A 372 -8.23 8.61 -7.08
C THR A 372 -9.28 8.93 -6.05
N GLN A 373 -10.47 8.38 -6.20
CA GLN A 373 -11.52 8.50 -5.20
C GLN A 373 -11.09 7.86 -3.87
N TYR A 374 -10.72 6.58 -3.88
CA TYR A 374 -10.40 5.84 -2.64
C TYR A 374 -9.04 6.19 -2.04
N PHE A 375 -8.20 6.91 -2.77
CA PHE A 375 -6.99 7.53 -2.23
C PHE A 375 -7.30 8.63 -1.21
N ILE A 376 -8.38 9.39 -1.43
CA ILE A 376 -8.81 10.49 -0.56
C ILE A 376 -10.11 10.21 0.20
N GLN A 377 -10.64 9.00 0.09
CA GLN A 377 -11.91 8.59 0.69
C GLN A 377 -11.74 7.28 1.44
N THR A 378 -12.36 7.15 2.61
CA THR A 378 -12.51 5.84 3.27
C THR A 378 -13.30 4.88 2.38
N SER A 379 -12.72 3.72 2.10
CA SER A 379 -13.42 2.65 1.39
C SER A 379 -14.22 1.80 2.39
N GLN A 380 -15.29 1.20 1.90
CA GLN A 380 -16.13 0.27 2.65
C GLN A 380 -16.62 -0.79 1.66
N ALA A 381 -16.34 -2.06 1.93
CA ALA A 381 -16.70 -3.17 1.05
C ALA A 381 -17.21 -4.36 1.86
N ALA A 382 -18.44 -4.81 1.59
CA ALA A 382 -18.94 -6.08 2.09
C ALA A 382 -18.31 -7.20 1.26
N THR A 383 -17.42 -7.98 1.88
CA THR A 383 -16.59 -8.98 1.17
C THR A 383 -16.97 -10.42 1.52
N VAL A 384 -17.56 -10.65 2.70
CA VAL A 384 -17.93 -11.98 3.18
C VAL A 384 -19.38 -11.99 3.63
N VAL A 385 -20.18 -12.96 3.17
CA VAL A 385 -21.50 -13.25 3.74
C VAL A 385 -21.72 -14.76 3.78
N ALA A 386 -22.12 -15.27 4.94
CA ALA A 386 -22.41 -16.70 5.10
C ALA A 386 -23.66 -16.92 5.94
N GLY A 387 -24.53 -17.84 5.50
CA GLY A 387 -25.77 -18.16 6.19
C GLY A 387 -26.61 -19.20 5.47
N GLY A 388 -27.30 -20.04 6.25
CA GLY A 388 -28.15 -21.12 5.73
C GLY A 388 -27.38 -22.39 5.37
N GLN A 389 -28.02 -23.55 5.57
CA GLN A 389 -27.42 -24.85 5.26
C GLN A 389 -28.25 -25.66 4.25
N LYS A 390 -29.57 -25.46 4.21
CA LYS A 390 -30.48 -26.22 3.36
C LYS A 390 -31.68 -25.37 2.96
N ILE A 391 -32.11 -25.49 1.69
CA ILE A 391 -33.18 -24.66 1.11
C ILE A 391 -34.53 -24.74 1.84
N ASN A 392 -34.79 -25.84 2.56
CA ASN A 392 -36.08 -26.02 3.23
C ASN A 392 -36.10 -25.55 4.71
N ALA A 393 -35.02 -24.96 5.21
CA ALA A 393 -34.89 -24.42 6.58
C ALA A 393 -34.51 -22.94 6.55
N LEU A 394 -35.14 -22.13 7.40
CA LEU A 394 -34.72 -20.74 7.60
C LEU A 394 -33.44 -20.71 8.43
N PRO A 395 -32.44 -19.90 8.04
CA PRO A 395 -31.20 -19.75 8.81
C PRO A 395 -31.44 -19.10 10.17
N GLU A 396 -30.80 -19.68 11.18
CA GLU A 396 -30.76 -19.17 12.56
C GLU A 396 -29.60 -18.18 12.75
N PHE A 397 -28.55 -18.33 11.95
CA PHE A 397 -27.33 -17.53 12.01
C PHE A 397 -26.94 -17.04 10.61
N VAL A 398 -26.55 -15.77 10.52
CA VAL A 398 -25.93 -15.16 9.35
C VAL A 398 -24.80 -14.24 9.80
N THR A 399 -23.64 -14.37 9.16
CA THR A 399 -22.49 -13.50 9.40
C THR A 399 -22.16 -12.69 8.15
N LEU A 400 -21.67 -11.46 8.35
CA LEU A 400 -21.23 -10.53 7.32
C LEU A 400 -19.91 -9.89 7.73
N GLY A 401 -18.92 -9.91 6.85
CA GLY A 401 -17.64 -9.20 6.99
C GLY A 401 -17.59 -7.98 6.08
N VAL A 402 -17.25 -6.82 6.65
CA VAL A 402 -17.10 -5.55 5.91
C VAL A 402 -15.72 -4.96 6.19
N ASN A 403 -14.91 -4.86 5.13
CA ASN A 403 -13.59 -4.27 5.17
C ASN A 403 -13.64 -2.76 4.93
N HIS A 404 -12.77 -2.02 5.62
CA HIS A 404 -12.54 -0.60 5.42
C HIS A 404 -11.04 -0.30 5.30
N ARG A 405 -10.67 0.50 4.30
CA ARG A 405 -9.39 1.22 4.26
C ARG A 405 -9.69 2.69 4.53
N TYR A 406 -9.41 3.19 5.73
CA TYR A 406 -9.88 4.50 6.16
C TYR A 406 -8.83 5.60 6.00
N ALA A 407 -9.32 6.75 5.54
CA ALA A 407 -8.52 7.92 5.25
C ALA A 407 -8.24 8.75 6.53
N PRO A 408 -7.20 9.60 6.54
CA PRO A 408 -6.77 10.32 7.75
C PRO A 408 -7.81 11.25 8.40
N GLN A 409 -8.84 11.63 7.67
CA GLN A 409 -9.96 12.43 8.20
C GLN A 409 -10.96 11.61 9.05
N ASP A 410 -10.93 10.28 8.94
CA ASP A 410 -11.77 9.36 9.71
C ASP A 410 -10.94 8.66 10.81
N SER A 411 -11.63 8.16 11.84
CA SER A 411 -11.03 7.35 12.91
C SER A 411 -11.81 6.05 13.08
N VAL A 412 -11.22 5.06 13.75
CA VAL A 412 -11.91 3.81 14.09
C VAL A 412 -13.23 4.10 14.80
N GLY A 413 -13.22 4.96 15.82
CA GLY A 413 -14.41 5.39 16.55
C GLY A 413 -15.46 6.11 15.70
N SER A 414 -15.05 6.96 14.75
CA SER A 414 -16.02 7.65 13.87
C SER A 414 -16.73 6.67 12.92
N ILE A 415 -15.99 5.69 12.40
CA ILE A 415 -16.51 4.63 11.53
C ILE A 415 -17.45 3.71 12.32
N GLN A 416 -17.03 3.27 13.51
CA GLN A 416 -17.85 2.44 14.41
C GLN A 416 -19.17 3.13 14.75
N HIS A 417 -19.14 4.41 15.16
CA HIS A 417 -20.37 5.15 15.41
C HIS A 417 -21.25 5.17 14.16
N ARG A 418 -20.69 5.53 13.01
CA ARG A 418 -21.45 5.61 11.76
C ARG A 418 -22.14 4.29 11.43
N ILE A 419 -21.42 3.17 11.53
CA ILE A 419 -21.95 1.82 11.35
C ILE A 419 -23.08 1.54 12.33
N ALA A 420 -22.83 1.72 13.63
CA ALA A 420 -23.82 1.49 14.67
C ALA A 420 -25.10 2.30 14.42
N HIS A 421 -24.97 3.55 13.98
CA HIS A 421 -26.11 4.40 13.68
C HIS A 421 -26.91 3.93 12.45
N LEU A 422 -26.26 3.53 11.36
CA LEU A 422 -26.92 3.02 10.15
C LEU A 422 -27.63 1.69 10.43
N VAL A 423 -26.92 0.76 11.06
CA VAL A 423 -27.40 -0.58 11.36
C VAL A 423 -28.46 -0.58 12.46
N GLY A 424 -28.37 0.35 13.43
CA GLY A 424 -29.39 0.55 14.45
C GLY A 424 -30.78 0.80 13.87
N ARG A 425 -30.89 1.55 12.76
CA ARG A 425 -32.19 1.78 12.09
C ARG A 425 -32.77 0.51 11.48
N VAL A 426 -31.91 -0.36 10.95
CA VAL A 426 -32.33 -1.67 10.41
C VAL A 426 -32.78 -2.57 11.56
N ALA A 427 -32.02 -2.60 12.65
CA ALA A 427 -32.37 -3.39 13.84
C ALA A 427 -33.71 -2.97 14.48
N GLU A 428 -34.01 -1.67 14.54
CA GLU A 428 -35.30 -1.14 15.05
C GLU A 428 -36.52 -1.61 14.26
N LYS A 429 -36.36 -1.87 12.95
CA LYS A 429 -37.42 -2.41 12.08
C LYS A 429 -37.84 -3.82 12.50
N TYR A 430 -36.89 -4.62 12.99
CA TYR A 430 -37.07 -6.04 13.33
C TYR A 430 -37.07 -6.33 14.83
N ASP A 431 -37.00 -5.28 15.67
CA ASP A 431 -36.95 -5.37 17.14
C ASP A 431 -35.74 -6.16 17.67
N LEU A 432 -34.62 -6.13 16.94
CA LEU A 432 -33.39 -6.82 17.34
C LEU A 432 -32.76 -6.15 18.57
N GLU A 433 -32.13 -6.97 19.42
CA GLU A 433 -31.11 -6.48 20.36
C GLU A 433 -29.83 -6.17 19.58
N VAL A 434 -29.22 -5.01 19.82
CA VAL A 434 -27.96 -4.62 19.16
C VAL A 434 -26.87 -4.51 20.21
N ARG A 435 -25.79 -5.27 20.01
CA ARG A 435 -24.54 -5.16 20.77
C ARG A 435 -23.48 -4.65 19.80
N ALA A 436 -23.22 -3.35 19.84
CA ALA A 436 -22.32 -2.71 18.89
C ALA A 436 -21.06 -2.24 19.62
N PHE A 437 -19.94 -2.88 19.29
CA PHE A 437 -18.59 -2.55 19.75
C PHE A 437 -18.48 -2.47 21.28
N GLU A 438 -19.13 -3.40 22.00
CA GLU A 438 -19.10 -3.43 23.46
C GLU A 438 -17.67 -3.65 23.97
N GLY A 439 -17.14 -2.69 24.72
CA GLY A 439 -15.79 -2.75 25.29
C GLY A 439 -14.67 -2.40 24.31
N ASP A 440 -14.98 -1.86 23.13
CA ASP A 440 -13.95 -1.32 22.22
C ASP A 440 -13.59 0.12 22.61
N GLU A 441 -12.32 0.34 22.98
CA GLU A 441 -11.82 1.61 23.49
C GLU A 441 -11.99 2.77 22.49
N ASP A 442 -11.75 2.54 21.18
CA ASP A 442 -11.89 3.59 20.17
C ASP A 442 -13.33 4.10 20.07
N TYR A 443 -14.30 3.20 20.24
CA TYR A 443 -15.71 3.56 20.19
C TYR A 443 -16.12 4.35 21.45
N ASP A 444 -15.73 3.86 22.62
CA ASP A 444 -16.03 4.50 23.90
C ASP A 444 -15.40 5.90 23.99
N GLU A 445 -14.15 6.05 23.57
CA GLU A 445 -13.47 7.34 23.49
C GLU A 445 -14.16 8.30 22.52
N TYR A 446 -14.55 7.82 21.35
CA TYR A 446 -15.27 8.65 20.37
C TYR A 446 -16.62 9.12 20.90
N LEU A 447 -17.41 8.23 21.53
CA LEU A 447 -18.68 8.60 22.14
C LEU A 447 -18.50 9.63 23.25
N ALA A 448 -17.52 9.42 24.13
CA ALA A 448 -17.20 10.34 25.23
C ALA A 448 -16.78 11.72 24.72
N ALA A 449 -15.87 11.77 23.74
CA ALA A 449 -15.36 13.00 23.15
C ALA A 449 -16.47 13.85 22.48
N HIS A 450 -17.55 13.20 22.03
CA HIS A 450 -18.66 13.87 21.34
C HIS A 450 -19.94 13.99 22.19
N GLY A 451 -19.95 13.51 23.43
CA GLY A 451 -21.13 13.53 24.30
C GLY A 451 -22.29 12.68 23.78
N LEU A 452 -21.98 11.55 23.12
CA LEU A 452 -22.93 10.67 22.47
C LEU A 452 -23.20 9.44 23.34
N ALA A 453 -24.38 8.83 23.17
CA ALA A 453 -24.75 7.59 23.85
C ALA A 453 -24.64 6.39 22.88
N PRO A 454 -24.29 5.19 23.36
CA PRO A 454 -24.28 4.00 22.52
C PRO A 454 -25.65 3.72 21.90
N VAL A 455 -25.68 3.23 20.66
CA VAL A 455 -26.92 2.92 19.92
C VAL A 455 -27.81 1.91 20.65
N ALA A 456 -27.22 0.97 21.41
CA ALA A 456 -27.96 0.04 22.27
C ALA A 456 -28.90 0.78 23.27
N ALA A 457 -28.49 1.95 23.76
CA ALA A 457 -29.30 2.76 24.68
C ALA A 457 -30.49 3.44 23.97
N ALA A 458 -30.34 3.82 22.70
CA ALA A 458 -31.41 4.43 21.90
C ALA A 458 -32.49 3.40 21.50
N ALA A 459 -32.08 2.20 21.07
CA ALA A 459 -32.99 1.11 20.74
C ALA A 459 -33.76 0.60 21.98
N ALA A 460 -33.11 0.50 23.14
CA ALA A 460 -33.78 0.17 24.40
C ALA A 460 -34.82 1.23 24.84
N ALA A 461 -34.53 2.51 24.63
CA ALA A 461 -35.49 3.59 24.88
C ALA A 461 -36.69 3.55 23.92
N ALA A 462 -36.49 3.14 22.66
CA ALA A 462 -37.55 2.92 21.67
C ALA A 462 -38.41 1.68 21.98
N LYS A 463 -37.80 0.56 22.44
CA LYS A 463 -38.51 -0.64 22.95
C LYS A 463 -39.48 -0.30 24.09
N LYS A 464 -39.10 0.65 24.96
CA LYS A 464 -39.96 1.12 26.06
C LYS A 464 -41.20 1.90 25.58
N LYS A 465 -41.18 2.50 24.38
CA LYS A 465 -42.33 3.18 23.75
C LYS A 465 -43.26 2.23 22.97
N LYS A 466 -42.74 1.13 22.40
CA LYS A 466 -43.55 0.15 21.65
C LYS A 466 -44.34 -0.82 22.55
N LYS A 467 -43.90 -1.03 23.80
CA LYS A 467 -44.56 -1.94 24.77
C LYS A 467 -45.99 -1.50 25.18
N ASP A 468 -46.38 -0.27 24.82
CA ASP A 468 -47.74 0.28 25.04
C ASP A 468 -48.69 0.05 23.84
N ALA A 469 -48.22 -0.60 22.77
CA ALA A 469 -49.04 -1.00 21.64
C ALA A 469 -49.51 -2.47 21.80
N GLN A 470 -50.80 -2.70 21.59
CA GLN A 470 -51.43 -4.02 21.68
C GLN A 470 -50.94 -4.90 20.52
N HIS A 471 -49.99 -5.81 20.77
CA HIS A 471 -49.49 -6.76 19.77
C HIS A 471 -50.58 -7.78 19.39
N GLY A 472 -50.82 -7.98 18.09
CA GLY A 472 -51.73 -9.02 17.60
C GLY A 472 -51.20 -10.44 17.83
N LEU A 473 -52.10 -11.44 17.88
CA LEU A 473 -51.79 -12.88 18.09
C LEU A 473 -50.87 -13.53 17.02
N TRP A 474 -50.49 -12.80 15.97
CA TRP A 474 -49.79 -13.30 14.78
C TRP A 474 -48.54 -12.49 14.40
N GLU A 475 -48.11 -11.54 15.22
CA GLU A 475 -46.89 -10.77 14.91
C GLU A 475 -45.64 -11.66 15.02
N PRO A 476 -44.75 -11.64 14.02
CA PRO A 476 -43.54 -12.44 14.03
C PRO A 476 -42.59 -11.95 15.13
N VAL A 477 -42.25 -12.83 16.07
CA VAL A 477 -41.24 -12.57 17.10
C VAL A 477 -39.93 -13.18 16.63
N TYR A 478 -39.02 -12.34 16.16
CA TYR A 478 -37.70 -12.78 15.70
C TYR A 478 -36.75 -13.13 16.83
N ASN A 479 -36.93 -12.50 18.01
CA ASN A 479 -36.09 -12.63 19.20
C ASN A 479 -34.58 -12.64 18.89
N GLY A 480 -34.17 -11.72 18.01
CA GLY A 480 -32.84 -11.72 17.44
C GLY A 480 -31.86 -10.80 18.13
N THR A 481 -30.58 -11.17 18.09
CA THR A 481 -29.45 -10.36 18.55
C THR A 481 -28.52 -10.12 17.38
N LEU A 482 -28.13 -8.87 17.16
CA LEU A 482 -27.12 -8.46 16.20
C LEU A 482 -25.88 -8.00 16.97
N ASN A 483 -24.83 -8.80 16.92
CA ASN A 483 -23.52 -8.45 17.43
C ASN A 483 -22.70 -7.77 16.32
N ILE A 484 -22.06 -6.65 16.64
CA ILE A 484 -21.20 -5.90 15.72
C ILE A 484 -19.88 -5.68 16.42
N GLU A 485 -18.80 -6.20 15.86
CA GLU A 485 -17.48 -6.16 16.47
C GLU A 485 -16.37 -5.87 15.46
N VAL A 486 -15.26 -5.35 15.95
CA VAL A 486 -14.02 -5.24 15.17
C VAL A 486 -13.21 -6.51 15.38
N ARG A 487 -12.84 -7.20 14.30
CA ARG A 487 -11.96 -8.39 14.39
C ARG A 487 -10.51 -8.10 14.04
N ARG A 488 -10.25 -7.10 13.19
CA ARG A 488 -8.91 -6.67 12.81
C ARG A 488 -8.89 -5.17 12.61
N LYS A 489 -7.89 -4.48 13.17
CA LYS A 489 -7.67 -3.05 12.96
C LYS A 489 -6.18 -2.69 12.91
N SER A 490 -5.86 -1.69 12.10
CA SER A 490 -4.59 -0.95 12.13
C SER A 490 -4.87 0.54 12.01
N TYR A 491 -3.93 1.36 12.48
CA TYR A 491 -4.09 2.80 12.50
C TYR A 491 -3.49 3.47 11.26
N VAL A 492 -4.03 4.63 10.89
CA VAL A 492 -3.35 5.52 9.94
C VAL A 492 -1.96 5.82 10.50
N THR A 493 -0.92 5.57 9.71
CA THR A 493 0.44 5.74 10.21
C THR A 493 0.82 7.23 10.31
N PRO A 494 1.70 7.60 11.25
CA PRO A 494 2.18 8.97 11.35
C PRO A 494 2.79 9.44 10.01
N GLN A 495 2.52 10.69 9.64
CA GLN A 495 3.09 11.26 8.43
C GLN A 495 4.61 11.48 8.58
N SER A 496 5.40 10.83 7.72
CA SER A 496 6.84 11.04 7.63
C SER A 496 7.19 12.47 7.19
N PRO A 497 8.27 13.07 7.70
CA PRO A 497 8.72 14.38 7.28
C PRO A 497 9.03 14.45 5.78
N THR A 498 8.50 15.49 5.13
CA THR A 498 8.69 15.81 3.69
C THR A 498 9.61 17.00 3.48
N LYS A 499 10.37 17.35 4.52
CA LYS A 499 11.29 18.49 4.61
C LYS A 499 12.38 18.16 5.62
N GLY A 500 13.57 18.76 5.44
CA GLY A 500 14.70 18.60 6.35
C GLY A 500 15.70 17.56 5.83
N ALA A 501 16.83 17.45 6.52
CA ALA A 501 18.03 16.84 5.94
C ALA A 501 17.85 15.40 5.42
N VAL A 502 17.08 14.56 6.12
CA VAL A 502 16.79 13.18 5.68
C VAL A 502 15.96 13.16 4.38
N TRP A 503 14.90 13.98 4.31
CA TRP A 503 14.12 14.14 3.07
C TRP A 503 14.97 14.76 1.97
N ASP A 504 15.89 15.67 2.33
CA ASP A 504 16.71 16.36 1.35
C ASP A 504 17.70 15.40 0.67
N VAL A 505 18.28 14.45 1.42
CA VAL A 505 19.10 13.37 0.87
C VAL A 505 18.22 12.43 0.03
N PHE A 506 17.09 11.94 0.56
CA PHE A 506 16.16 11.08 -0.18
C PHE A 506 15.75 11.71 -1.53
N ALA A 507 15.20 12.92 -1.50
CA ALA A 507 14.71 13.59 -2.70
C ALA A 507 15.85 14.01 -3.65
N GLY A 508 17.02 14.35 -3.11
CA GLY A 508 18.23 14.59 -3.88
C GLY A 508 18.66 13.34 -4.67
N THR A 509 18.72 12.18 -4.02
CA THR A 509 19.04 10.89 -4.63
C THR A 509 18.05 10.54 -5.74
N VAL A 510 16.74 10.62 -5.45
CA VAL A 510 15.69 10.36 -6.47
C VAL A 510 15.89 11.23 -7.71
N ARG A 511 16.19 12.52 -7.51
CA ARG A 511 16.40 13.43 -8.64
C ARG A 511 17.68 13.14 -9.42
N HIS A 512 18.67 12.50 -8.81
CA HIS A 512 19.89 12.07 -9.47
C HIS A 512 19.64 10.78 -10.25
N SER A 513 19.22 9.70 -9.57
CA SER A 513 19.07 8.37 -10.17
C SER A 513 18.06 8.31 -11.32
N PHE A 514 17.09 9.24 -11.35
CA PHE A 514 16.06 9.31 -12.39
C PHE A 514 16.18 10.52 -13.33
N ALA A 515 17.31 11.24 -13.29
CA ALA A 515 17.53 12.45 -14.08
C ALA A 515 17.39 12.23 -15.60
N ASP A 516 17.71 11.02 -16.08
CA ASP A 516 17.69 10.68 -17.50
C ASP A 516 16.30 10.27 -18.01
N LEU A 517 15.34 9.99 -17.12
CA LEU A 517 13.99 9.60 -17.52
C LEU A 517 13.17 10.77 -18.07
N ALA A 518 13.45 12.00 -17.60
CA ALA A 518 12.70 13.19 -18.01
C ALA A 518 13.47 14.48 -17.76
N ARG A 519 13.08 15.55 -18.46
CA ARG A 519 13.66 16.89 -18.26
C ARG A 519 13.50 17.39 -16.82
N HIS A 520 12.38 17.04 -16.20
CA HIS A 520 12.07 17.43 -14.83
C HIS A 520 11.72 16.20 -14.02
N VAL A 521 12.52 15.87 -13.01
CA VAL A 521 12.10 14.95 -11.94
C VAL A 521 11.51 15.79 -10.82
N VAL A 522 10.32 15.46 -10.33
CA VAL A 522 9.64 16.16 -9.23
C VAL A 522 9.39 15.15 -8.12
N VAL A 523 9.98 15.38 -6.95
CA VAL A 523 9.72 14.56 -5.76
C VAL A 523 8.67 15.26 -4.93
N ALA A 524 7.60 14.54 -4.62
CA ALA A 524 6.50 15.05 -3.82
C ALA A 524 5.94 13.91 -2.95
N PRO A 525 5.34 14.22 -1.78
CA PRO A 525 4.86 13.15 -0.92
C PRO A 525 3.64 12.44 -1.49
N GLY A 526 3.68 11.11 -1.52
CA GLY A 526 2.56 10.24 -1.84
C GLY A 526 1.83 9.76 -0.59
N ALA A 527 0.90 8.83 -0.80
CA ALA A 527 0.20 8.10 0.25
C ALA A 527 0.00 6.65 -0.18
N MET A 528 -0.34 5.78 0.75
CA MET A 528 -0.72 4.39 0.46
C MET A 528 -2.13 4.06 0.93
N THR A 529 -2.82 3.29 0.09
CA THR A 529 -4.12 2.70 0.43
C THR A 529 -3.99 1.35 1.13
N GLY A 530 -2.91 0.61 0.82
CA GLY A 530 -2.51 -0.61 1.51
C GLY A 530 -1.65 -0.31 2.74
N ASN A 531 -1.31 -1.37 3.47
CA ASN A 531 -0.29 -1.33 4.51
C ASN A 531 0.87 -2.22 4.07
N THR A 532 2.08 -1.91 4.51
CA THR A 532 3.30 -2.72 4.36
C THR A 532 3.83 -3.13 5.74
N ASP A 533 4.96 -3.85 5.75
CA ASP A 533 5.70 -4.20 6.96
C ASP A 533 6.11 -2.99 7.82
N THR A 534 6.22 -1.79 7.22
CA THR A 534 6.56 -0.55 7.94
C THR A 534 5.68 -0.19 9.13
N ARG A 535 4.45 -0.70 9.20
CA ARG A 535 3.59 -0.52 10.38
C ARG A 535 4.20 -1.09 11.66
N HIS A 536 5.13 -2.03 11.54
CA HIS A 536 5.85 -2.63 12.67
C HIS A 536 7.09 -1.82 13.06
N TYR A 537 7.57 -0.93 12.19
CA TYR A 537 8.80 -0.16 12.38
C TYR A 537 8.57 1.29 12.79
N LEU A 538 7.34 1.69 13.11
CA LEU A 538 6.96 3.08 13.41
C LEU A 538 7.75 3.71 14.57
N ASP A 539 8.17 2.90 15.54
CA ASP A 539 8.94 3.37 16.70
C ASP A 539 10.45 3.48 16.41
N LEU A 540 10.94 2.87 15.32
CA LEU A 540 12.37 2.86 14.99
C LEU A 540 12.83 4.15 14.28
N SER A 541 11.93 4.79 13.53
CA SER A 541 12.21 6.06 12.86
C SER A 541 10.94 6.85 12.58
N LYS A 542 11.06 8.18 12.60
CA LYS A 542 10.02 9.06 12.03
C LYS A 542 10.15 9.22 10.51
N ASN A 543 11.29 8.85 9.92
CA ASN A 543 11.56 9.03 8.49
C ASN A 543 11.33 7.70 7.78
N ILE A 544 10.06 7.38 7.53
CA ILE A 544 9.66 6.13 6.88
C ILE A 544 9.09 6.46 5.50
N TYR A 545 9.79 6.05 4.44
CA TYR A 545 9.37 6.26 3.06
C TYR A 545 9.02 4.91 2.45
N ARG A 546 7.84 4.81 1.84
CA ARG A 546 7.34 3.59 1.18
C ARG A 546 7.31 3.83 -0.30
N TRP A 547 8.23 3.23 -1.02
CA TRP A 547 8.46 3.55 -2.42
C TRP A 547 9.24 2.47 -3.15
N SER A 548 8.54 1.73 -4.01
CA SER A 548 9.15 0.89 -5.03
C SER A 548 9.62 1.78 -6.19
N PRO A 549 10.95 1.92 -6.40
CA PRO A 549 11.53 2.96 -7.26
C PRO A 549 11.51 2.56 -8.75
N GLY A 550 10.31 2.36 -9.29
CA GLY A 550 10.05 2.06 -10.70
C GLY A 550 8.66 2.56 -11.14
N SER A 551 8.36 2.46 -12.43
CA SER A 551 7.05 2.86 -12.96
C SER A 551 5.96 1.86 -12.58
N LEU A 552 4.74 2.33 -12.26
CA LEU A 552 3.62 1.41 -11.94
C LEU A 552 3.21 0.52 -13.11
N LYS A 553 3.52 0.91 -14.36
CA LYS A 553 3.31 0.05 -15.53
C LYS A 553 4.21 -1.17 -15.54
N SER A 554 5.34 -1.06 -14.84
CA SER A 554 6.39 -2.07 -14.78
C SER A 554 6.11 -3.12 -13.72
N PHE A 555 5.40 -2.73 -12.65
CA PHE A 555 4.86 -3.61 -11.61
C PHE A 555 3.42 -4.01 -11.96
N SER A 556 3.27 -4.86 -12.97
CA SER A 556 1.96 -5.17 -13.55
C SER A 556 1.34 -6.40 -12.89
N ASN A 557 0.03 -6.35 -12.66
CA ASN A 557 -0.79 -7.48 -12.21
C ASN A 557 -0.42 -8.06 -10.84
N ILE A 558 0.06 -7.22 -9.92
CA ILE A 558 0.20 -7.59 -8.51
C ILE A 558 -1.14 -8.16 -7.99
N HIS A 559 -1.04 -9.26 -7.23
CA HIS A 559 -2.16 -10.02 -6.65
C HIS A 559 -3.16 -10.62 -7.66
N THR A 560 -2.84 -10.65 -8.95
CA THR A 560 -3.65 -11.32 -9.97
C THR A 560 -2.80 -12.18 -10.90
N PHE A 561 -3.41 -12.78 -11.92
CA PHE A 561 -2.71 -13.62 -12.88
C PHE A 561 -1.80 -12.78 -13.79
N ASN A 562 -0.74 -13.40 -14.32
CA ASN A 562 0.28 -12.74 -15.14
C ASN A 562 0.97 -11.56 -14.43
N GLU A 563 1.20 -11.68 -13.12
CA GLU A 563 2.14 -10.82 -12.41
C GLU A 563 3.49 -10.85 -13.11
N ARG A 564 4.07 -9.67 -13.34
CA ARG A 564 5.32 -9.52 -14.09
C ARG A 564 6.05 -8.23 -13.77
N LEU A 565 7.38 -8.27 -13.87
CA LEU A 565 8.27 -7.14 -13.70
C LEU A 565 8.98 -6.81 -15.01
N LEU A 566 9.00 -5.53 -15.41
CA LEU A 566 9.86 -5.08 -16.51
C LEU A 566 11.31 -4.96 -16.01
N MET A 567 12.22 -5.77 -16.55
CA MET A 567 13.57 -5.90 -15.99
C MET A 567 14.45 -4.66 -16.19
N SER A 568 14.14 -3.80 -17.16
CA SER A 568 14.78 -2.48 -17.27
C SER A 568 14.44 -1.55 -16.10
N GLU A 569 13.35 -1.81 -15.38
CA GLU A 569 12.94 -1.02 -14.22
C GLU A 569 13.50 -1.62 -12.94
N HIS A 570 13.69 -2.94 -12.91
CA HIS A 570 14.52 -3.57 -11.89
C HIS A 570 15.96 -3.05 -11.91
N VAL A 571 16.53 -2.80 -13.10
CA VAL A 571 17.80 -2.06 -13.28
C VAL A 571 17.72 -0.70 -12.61
N ASN A 572 16.67 0.09 -12.86
CA ASN A 572 16.51 1.40 -12.26
C ASN A 572 16.37 1.33 -10.72
N MET A 573 15.70 0.30 -10.20
CA MET A 573 15.61 0.06 -8.76
C MET A 573 16.99 -0.19 -8.15
N ALA A 574 17.79 -1.08 -8.76
CA ALA A 574 19.14 -1.37 -8.31
C ALA A 574 20.04 -0.11 -8.34
N LYS A 575 19.96 0.69 -9.42
CA LYS A 575 20.67 1.99 -9.52
C LYS A 575 20.28 2.93 -8.39
N PHE A 576 18.99 3.10 -8.14
CA PHE A 576 18.52 3.97 -7.08
C PHE A 576 18.97 3.49 -5.71
N TYR A 577 18.85 2.20 -5.38
CA TYR A 577 19.30 1.68 -4.09
C TYR A 577 20.81 1.84 -3.90
N TYR A 578 21.58 1.65 -4.96
CA TYR A 578 23.03 1.87 -4.97
C TYR A 578 23.37 3.33 -4.65
N ASP A 579 22.75 4.29 -5.33
CA ASP A 579 22.96 5.72 -5.08
C ASP A 579 22.41 6.15 -3.71
N PHE A 580 21.30 5.54 -3.26
CA PHE A 580 20.68 5.80 -1.97
C PHE A 580 21.63 5.44 -0.82
N ILE A 581 22.21 4.24 -0.86
CA ILE A 581 23.17 3.79 0.15
C ILE A 581 24.36 4.74 0.20
N ARG A 582 24.97 5.08 -0.96
CA ARG A 582 26.12 6.00 -1.05
C ARG A 582 25.80 7.40 -0.51
N ASN A 583 24.69 8.00 -0.95
CA ASN A 583 24.31 9.35 -0.54
C ASN A 583 23.98 9.42 0.95
N PHE A 584 23.33 8.39 1.50
CA PHE A 584 23.16 8.33 2.95
C PHE A 584 24.53 8.16 3.61
N ASP A 585 25.37 7.21 3.21
CA ASP A 585 26.70 7.01 3.82
C ASP A 585 27.53 8.31 3.97
N GLN A 586 27.48 9.18 2.94
CA GLN A 586 28.14 10.49 2.93
C GLN A 586 27.46 11.56 3.80
N ALA A 587 26.18 11.40 4.15
CA ALA A 587 25.41 12.41 4.86
C ALA A 587 25.60 12.36 6.39
N ASP A 588 25.83 13.51 7.02
CA ASP A 588 25.93 13.66 8.50
C ASP A 588 24.54 13.89 9.12
N LEU A 589 23.74 12.82 9.19
CA LEU A 589 22.34 12.81 9.64
C LEU A 589 22.14 12.16 11.00
#